data_AF-A0A3M1KN19-F1
#
_entry.id   AF-A0A3M1KN19-F1
#
_cell.length_a   1.000
_cell.length_b   1.000
_cell.length_c   1.000
_cell.angle_alpha   90.00
_cell.angle_beta   90.00
_cell.angle_gamma   90.00
#
_symmetry.space_group_name_H-M   'P 1'
#
loop_
_entity.id
_entity.type
_entity.pdbx_description
1 polymer ?
#
loop_
_entity_poly.entity_id
_entity_poly.type
_entity_poly.pdbx_seq_one_letter_code
_entity_poly.pdbx_strand_id
1 'polypeptide(L)'
;MEARVQEALEALDADYPPAYGEEVLQPRGSVVVPARSRNALADAVQEAGPYGTVLMKSGPHTEDEMVTISTPVRIIGEEGAYIVTESEPTDALLDAPVRPLIYVRGAPQTVIEGVSFRAQPERGNTAVLVHESPRTQIRSTRIQNFQFGIVAVGSDQIRLFDNQVWGFPLGPQEDLLTFGMVVSCRWAQLKGNQVSGFQAGIVCGDRRGLAYLNTVVNCRTGFLLLSPKGLRLPNNTFLGYGSPPANQWIVTSNTAAGGLWNYL
;
A
#
# COMPACT_ATOMS: atom_id res chain seq x y z
N MET A 1 -12.83 -11.68 -24.57
CA MET A 1 -11.83 -11.12 -23.63
C MET A 1 -11.93 -9.61 -23.60
N GLU A 2 -11.92 -8.94 -24.76
CA GLU A 2 -12.08 -7.48 -24.89
C GLU A 2 -13.29 -6.91 -24.15
N ALA A 3 -14.48 -7.49 -24.31
CA ALA A 3 -15.68 -7.02 -23.57
C ALA A 3 -15.50 -7.05 -22.05
N ARG A 4 -14.82 -8.08 -21.51
CA ARG A 4 -14.53 -8.19 -20.07
C ARG A 4 -13.46 -7.19 -19.61
N VAL A 5 -12.52 -6.85 -20.49
CA VAL A 5 -11.52 -5.80 -20.21
C VAL A 5 -12.22 -4.45 -20.18
N GLN A 6 -13.03 -4.15 -21.20
CA GLN A 6 -13.79 -2.91 -21.29
C GLN A 6 -14.71 -2.71 -20.08
N GLU A 7 -15.51 -3.72 -19.72
CA GLU A 7 -16.35 -3.70 -18.52
C GLU A 7 -15.53 -3.44 -17.24
N ALA A 8 -14.37 -4.07 -17.11
CA ALA A 8 -13.49 -3.86 -15.96
C ALA A 8 -12.89 -2.45 -15.92
N LEU A 9 -12.58 -1.87 -17.09
CA LEU A 9 -12.07 -0.50 -17.20
C LEU A 9 -13.17 0.53 -16.91
N GLU A 10 -14.39 0.31 -17.39
CA GLU A 10 -15.56 1.15 -17.07
C GLU A 10 -15.87 1.11 -15.57
N ALA A 11 -15.84 -0.07 -14.96
CA ALA A 11 -15.99 -0.20 -13.50
C ALA A 11 -14.86 0.48 -12.73
N LEU A 12 -13.63 0.40 -13.23
CA LEU A 12 -12.47 1.08 -12.64
C LEU A 12 -12.61 2.60 -12.74
N ASP A 13 -13.03 3.12 -13.89
CA ASP A 13 -13.20 4.57 -14.10
C ASP A 13 -14.38 5.13 -13.30
N ALA A 14 -15.43 4.33 -13.07
CA ALA A 14 -16.52 4.69 -12.15
C ALA A 14 -16.06 4.73 -10.68
N ASP A 15 -15.12 3.87 -10.29
CA ASP A 15 -14.53 3.79 -8.95
C ASP A 15 -13.37 4.78 -8.71
N TYR A 16 -12.82 5.36 -9.78
CA TYR A 16 -11.67 6.25 -9.77
C TYR A 16 -11.92 7.69 -9.29
N PRO A 17 -13.05 8.38 -9.58
CA PRO A 17 -13.34 9.65 -8.94
C PRO A 17 -13.36 9.45 -7.42
N PRO A 18 -13.04 10.50 -6.61
CA PRO A 18 -13.01 10.35 -5.18
C PRO A 18 -14.34 9.76 -4.74
N ALA A 19 -14.30 8.67 -3.98
CA ALA A 19 -15.46 7.93 -3.53
C ALA A 19 -16.38 8.84 -2.69
N TYR A 20 -17.13 9.69 -3.38
CA TYR A 20 -18.12 10.62 -2.89
C TYR A 20 -19.18 10.72 -3.99
N GLY A 21 -20.02 9.71 -4.07
CA GLY A 21 -21.43 10.06 -3.95
C GLY A 21 -21.60 10.61 -2.54
N GLU A 22 -22.32 11.71 -2.39
CA GLU A 22 -22.70 12.34 -1.13
C GLU A 22 -23.52 11.40 -0.22
N GLU A 23 -23.06 10.20 0.09
CA GLU A 23 -23.48 9.55 1.33
C GLU A 23 -22.83 10.35 2.45
N VAL A 24 -23.56 11.39 2.84
CA VAL A 24 -23.36 12.22 4.02
C VAL A 24 -23.34 11.29 5.23
N LEU A 25 -22.17 10.70 5.49
CA LEU A 25 -21.79 10.29 6.82
C LEU A 25 -21.83 11.58 7.64
N GLN A 26 -22.78 11.66 8.58
CA GLN A 26 -22.93 12.79 9.50
C GLN A 26 -21.56 13.30 9.98
N PRO A 27 -21.37 14.61 10.22
CA PRO A 27 -20.05 15.18 10.54
C PRO A 27 -19.42 14.42 11.71
N ARG A 28 -18.46 13.56 11.38
CA ARG A 28 -17.65 12.79 12.31
C ARG A 28 -16.46 13.63 12.76
N GLY A 29 -15.82 13.22 13.85
CA GLY A 29 -14.65 13.90 14.40
C GLY A 29 -13.63 14.19 13.30
N SER A 30 -13.22 15.46 13.20
CA SER A 30 -12.10 15.87 12.38
C SER A 30 -10.97 16.28 13.31
N VAL A 31 -9.85 15.60 13.24
CA VAL A 31 -8.67 15.87 14.05
C VAL A 31 -7.55 16.35 13.15
N VAL A 32 -6.88 17.42 13.56
CA VAL A 32 -5.76 18.00 12.81
C VAL A 32 -4.47 17.60 13.50
N VAL A 33 -3.58 16.93 12.77
CA VAL A 33 -2.22 16.65 13.25
C VAL A 33 -1.32 17.81 12.82
N PRO A 34 -0.78 18.61 13.76
CA PRO A 34 0.08 19.73 13.41
C PRO A 34 1.41 19.23 12.81
N ALA A 35 2.02 20.05 11.95
CA ALA A 35 3.34 19.77 11.42
C ALA A 35 4.38 19.65 12.55
N ARG A 36 5.43 18.86 12.33
CA ARG A 36 6.46 18.52 13.32
C ARG A 36 5.93 17.77 14.55
N SER A 37 4.75 17.16 14.44
CA SER A 37 4.25 16.27 15.50
C SER A 37 5.15 15.05 15.65
N ARG A 38 5.12 14.45 16.85
CA ARG A 38 5.79 13.20 17.16
C ARG A 38 4.80 12.25 17.84
N ASN A 39 4.68 11.04 17.32
CA ASN A 39 3.78 9.99 17.82
C ASN A 39 2.33 10.44 17.98
N ALA A 40 1.84 11.27 17.04
CA ALA A 40 0.55 11.93 17.17
C ALA A 40 -0.53 11.28 16.29
N LEU A 41 -0.14 10.49 15.30
CA LEU A 41 -1.11 9.93 14.36
C LEU A 41 -2.01 8.88 15.05
N ALA A 42 -1.47 8.05 15.93
CA ALA A 42 -2.24 7.05 16.65
C ALA A 42 -3.36 7.69 17.50
N ASP A 43 -3.01 8.72 18.27
CA ASP A 43 -3.96 9.48 19.09
C ASP A 43 -5.01 10.17 18.22
N ALA A 44 -4.60 10.77 17.10
CA ALA A 44 -5.52 11.43 16.18
C ALA A 44 -6.50 10.46 15.52
N VAL A 45 -6.07 9.24 15.17
CA VAL A 45 -6.95 8.18 14.66
C VAL A 45 -7.97 7.77 15.72
N GLN A 46 -7.54 7.63 16.98
CA GLN A 46 -8.43 7.31 18.09
C GLN A 46 -9.45 8.42 18.35
N GLU A 47 -9.01 9.68 18.37
CA GLU A 47 -9.84 10.86 18.62
C GLU A 47 -10.84 11.12 17.48
N ALA A 48 -10.43 10.95 16.21
CA ALA A 48 -11.32 11.09 15.06
C ALA A 48 -12.44 10.03 15.10
N GLY A 49 -12.13 8.84 15.63
CA GLY A 49 -13.06 7.73 15.80
C GLY A 49 -13.48 7.08 14.46
N PRO A 50 -14.43 6.12 14.51
CA PRO A 50 -14.88 5.41 13.33
C PRO A 50 -15.39 6.35 12.23
N TYR A 51 -14.75 6.23 11.07
CA TYR A 51 -14.90 7.00 9.85
C TYR A 51 -14.70 8.51 10.05
N GLY A 52 -14.01 8.91 11.12
CA GLY A 52 -13.53 10.27 11.28
C GLY A 52 -12.46 10.63 10.24
N THR A 53 -12.03 11.88 10.27
CA THR A 53 -10.98 12.39 9.39
C THR A 53 -9.80 12.89 10.21
N VAL A 54 -8.61 12.40 9.88
CA VAL A 54 -7.34 12.92 10.35
C VAL A 54 -6.73 13.73 9.22
N LEU A 55 -6.58 15.03 9.43
CA LEU A 55 -5.93 15.95 8.50
C LEU A 55 -4.48 16.18 8.94
N MET A 56 -3.52 15.72 8.15
CA MET A 56 -2.10 15.93 8.40
C MET A 56 -1.62 17.22 7.73
N LYS A 57 -1.11 18.15 8.54
CA LYS A 57 -0.61 19.44 8.04
C LYS A 57 0.70 19.27 7.25
N SER A 58 0.96 20.17 6.32
CA SER A 58 2.21 20.16 5.54
C SER A 58 3.47 20.19 6.43
N GLY A 59 4.42 19.30 6.17
CA GLY A 59 5.67 19.17 6.93
C GLY A 59 5.96 17.75 7.44
N PRO A 60 7.07 17.58 8.19
CA PRO A 60 7.44 16.29 8.78
C PRO A 60 6.51 15.93 9.94
N HIS A 61 6.21 14.64 10.07
CA HIS A 61 5.63 14.01 11.26
C HIS A 61 6.51 12.82 11.61
N THR A 62 6.87 12.64 12.87
CA THR A 62 7.72 11.52 13.30
C THR A 62 6.85 10.50 14.02
N GLU A 63 6.94 9.23 13.62
CA GLU A 63 6.31 8.12 14.32
C GLU A 63 7.42 7.10 14.66
N ASP A 64 7.70 6.96 15.94
CA ASP A 64 8.74 6.06 16.48
C ASP A 64 8.24 4.60 16.53
N GLU A 65 6.92 4.41 16.54
CA GLU A 65 6.27 3.12 16.67
C GLU A 65 5.30 2.87 15.51
N MET A 66 4.90 1.60 15.35
CA MET A 66 3.86 1.20 14.41
C MET A 66 2.51 1.82 14.79
N VAL A 67 1.91 2.57 13.86
CA VAL A 67 0.56 3.11 14.02
C VAL A 67 -0.45 2.06 13.55
N THR A 68 -1.22 1.50 14.50
CA THR A 68 -2.28 0.54 14.19
C THR A 68 -3.62 1.24 14.01
N ILE A 69 -4.23 1.05 12.85
CA ILE A 69 -5.56 1.54 12.49
C ILE A 69 -6.52 0.36 12.53
N SER A 70 -7.31 0.27 13.59
CA SER A 70 -8.29 -0.80 13.84
C SER A 70 -9.74 -0.37 13.65
N THR A 71 -9.98 0.91 13.41
CA THR A 71 -11.27 1.49 13.05
C THR A 71 -11.19 2.11 11.66
N PRO A 72 -12.28 2.05 10.86
CA PRO A 72 -12.32 2.75 9.59
C PRO A 72 -11.99 4.23 9.82
N VAL A 73 -11.12 4.85 9.02
CA VAL A 73 -10.75 6.27 9.18
C VAL A 73 -10.28 6.83 7.85
N ARG A 74 -10.31 8.15 7.70
CA ARG A 74 -9.68 8.86 6.59
C ARG A 74 -8.45 9.59 7.09
N ILE A 75 -7.29 9.32 6.50
CA ILE A 75 -6.05 10.06 6.74
C ILE A 75 -5.72 10.82 5.45
N ILE A 76 -5.73 12.14 5.54
CA ILE A 76 -5.54 13.03 4.40
C ILE A 76 -4.35 13.93 4.68
N GLY A 77 -3.32 13.84 3.85
CA GLY A 77 -2.17 14.74 3.88
C GLY A 77 -2.42 16.01 3.08
N GLU A 78 -2.09 17.17 3.65
CA GLU A 78 -1.85 18.37 2.86
C GLU A 78 -0.61 18.20 1.98
N GLU A 79 -0.51 18.98 0.90
CA GLU A 79 0.67 18.97 0.04
C GLU A 79 1.94 19.22 0.87
N GLY A 80 2.88 18.28 0.81
CA GLY A 80 4.12 18.31 1.59
C GLY A 80 4.04 17.68 2.98
N ALA A 81 2.92 17.07 3.38
CA ALA A 81 2.84 16.24 4.58
C ALA A 81 3.62 14.94 4.39
N TYR A 82 4.54 14.61 5.30
CA TYR A 82 5.27 13.36 5.26
C TYR A 82 5.55 12.77 6.64
N ILE A 83 5.36 11.46 6.77
CA ILE A 83 5.66 10.68 7.96
C ILE A 83 7.06 10.10 7.83
N VAL A 84 7.83 10.24 8.89
CA VAL A 84 9.18 9.72 9.06
C VAL A 84 9.16 8.67 10.16
N THR A 85 9.85 7.56 9.94
CA THR A 85 10.02 6.52 10.96
C THR A 85 11.44 5.98 10.95
N GLU A 86 11.89 5.56 12.13
CA GLU A 86 13.10 4.77 12.32
C GLU A 86 12.71 3.29 12.41
N SER A 87 12.50 2.68 11.25
CA SER A 87 12.33 1.22 11.17
C SER A 87 13.52 0.64 10.43
N GLU A 88 13.89 -0.60 10.73
CA GLU A 88 14.98 -1.28 10.02
C GLU A 88 14.42 -2.39 9.13
N PRO A 89 15.01 -2.63 7.94
CA PRO A 89 14.68 -3.80 7.14
C PRO A 89 14.91 -5.07 7.96
N THR A 90 14.25 -6.16 7.56
CA THR A 90 14.45 -7.48 8.15
C THR A 90 15.11 -8.39 7.13
N ASP A 91 16.04 -9.23 7.58
CA ASP A 91 16.59 -10.29 6.73
C ASP A 91 15.45 -11.17 6.22
N ALA A 92 15.31 -11.20 4.89
CA ALA A 92 14.15 -11.75 4.24
C ALA A 92 14.07 -13.30 4.26
N LEU A 93 15.08 -13.96 4.82
CA LEU A 93 15.24 -15.41 4.79
C LEU A 93 14.45 -16.16 5.89
N LEU A 94 13.22 -15.71 6.16
CA LEU A 94 12.05 -16.53 6.60
C LEU A 94 11.58 -16.53 8.07
N ASP A 95 12.13 -15.74 9.00
CA ASP A 95 11.62 -15.77 10.41
C ASP A 95 11.17 -14.44 11.01
N ALA A 96 11.55 -13.29 10.45
CA ALA A 96 11.14 -12.01 11.02
C ALA A 96 9.75 -11.60 10.51
N PRO A 97 8.83 -11.16 11.39
CA PRO A 97 7.58 -10.53 10.96
C PRO A 97 7.87 -9.19 10.28
N VAL A 98 7.06 -8.84 9.29
CA VAL A 98 7.04 -7.49 8.73
C VAL A 98 6.69 -6.48 9.83
N ARG A 99 7.33 -5.32 9.80
CA ARG A 99 7.19 -4.23 10.78
C ARG A 99 6.68 -2.98 10.04
N PRO A 100 5.36 -2.84 9.86
CA PRO A 100 4.82 -1.70 9.14
C PRO A 100 4.89 -0.42 9.97
N LEU A 101 5.07 0.71 9.29
CA LEU A 101 4.82 2.03 9.86
C LEU A 101 3.31 2.23 10.09
N ILE A 102 2.49 2.00 9.05
CA ILE A 102 1.03 2.02 9.16
C ILE A 102 0.47 0.60 9.01
N TYR A 103 -0.26 0.13 10.03
CA TYR A 103 -0.94 -1.15 10.02
C TYR A 103 -2.46 -0.99 10.05
N VAL A 104 -3.10 -1.08 8.89
CA VAL A 104 -4.57 -1.10 8.76
C VAL A 104 -5.05 -2.54 8.96
N ARG A 105 -5.73 -2.81 10.07
CA ARG A 105 -6.14 -4.16 10.47
C ARG A 105 -7.60 -4.21 10.89
N GLY A 106 -8.42 -4.96 10.16
CA GLY A 106 -9.86 -5.05 10.45
C GLY A 106 -10.61 -3.71 10.32
N ALA A 107 -10.07 -2.77 9.55
CA ALA A 107 -10.57 -1.40 9.43
C ALA A 107 -11.07 -1.16 7.98
N PRO A 108 -12.26 -1.66 7.62
CA PRO A 108 -12.75 -1.59 6.24
C PRO A 108 -12.94 -0.15 5.78
N GLN A 109 -12.89 0.12 4.47
CA GLN A 109 -13.13 1.45 3.90
C GLN A 109 -12.18 2.56 4.44
N THR A 110 -11.04 2.18 5.03
CA THR A 110 -10.00 3.14 5.41
C THR A 110 -9.47 3.83 4.16
N VAL A 111 -9.22 5.13 4.25
CA VAL A 111 -8.64 5.91 3.16
C VAL A 111 -7.34 6.53 3.65
N ILE A 112 -6.26 6.33 2.90
CA ILE A 112 -4.99 7.04 3.08
C ILE A 112 -4.70 7.77 1.77
N GLU A 113 -4.60 9.09 1.85
CA GLU A 113 -4.51 9.96 0.68
C GLU A 113 -3.53 11.10 0.87
N GLY A 114 -2.69 11.36 -0.14
CA GLY A 114 -1.84 12.56 -0.19
C GLY A 114 -0.72 12.59 0.87
N VAL A 115 -0.55 11.52 1.65
CA VAL A 115 0.52 11.40 2.65
C VAL A 115 1.79 10.88 1.97
N SER A 116 2.95 11.40 2.36
CA SER A 116 4.23 10.80 2.00
C SER A 116 4.82 9.99 3.17
N PHE A 117 5.52 8.90 2.89
CA PHE A 117 6.17 8.02 3.87
C PHE A 117 7.65 7.90 3.55
N ARG A 118 8.51 8.10 4.55
CA ARG A 118 9.97 8.01 4.42
C ARG A 118 10.58 7.24 5.59
N ALA A 119 11.44 6.29 5.30
CA ALA A 119 12.27 5.67 6.32
C ALA A 119 13.55 6.49 6.59
N GLN A 120 14.01 6.49 7.84
CA GLN A 120 15.30 7.02 8.29
C GLN A 120 16.06 5.96 9.13
N PRO A 121 17.40 5.96 9.11
CA PRO A 121 18.29 6.87 8.37
C PRO A 121 18.33 6.61 6.86
N GLU A 122 18.09 5.39 6.37
CA GLU A 122 18.13 5.11 4.91
C GLU A 122 17.21 4.00 4.43
N ARG A 123 16.75 3.09 5.31
CA ARG A 123 15.96 1.91 4.92
C ARG A 123 14.99 1.56 6.03
N GLY A 124 13.73 1.37 5.66
CA GLY A 124 12.65 0.92 6.54
C GLY A 124 12.19 -0.49 6.18
N ASN A 125 11.38 -1.07 7.05
CA ASN A 125 10.78 -2.37 6.77
C ASN A 125 9.57 -2.24 5.82
N THR A 126 8.39 -1.96 6.34
CA THR A 126 7.16 -1.86 5.55
C THR A 126 6.53 -0.48 5.73
N ALA A 127 6.12 0.21 4.67
CA ALA A 127 5.47 1.52 4.85
C ALA A 127 4.01 1.33 5.27
N VAL A 128 3.23 0.60 4.47
CA VAL A 128 1.81 0.37 4.74
C VAL A 128 1.47 -1.11 4.61
N LEU A 129 0.90 -1.68 5.66
CA LEU A 129 0.30 -3.02 5.66
C LEU A 129 -1.21 -2.90 5.82
N VAL A 130 -1.96 -3.46 4.88
CA VAL A 130 -3.43 -3.59 4.92
C VAL A 130 -3.78 -5.07 5.07
N HIS A 131 -4.47 -5.41 6.15
CA HIS A 131 -4.80 -6.78 6.50
C HIS A 131 -6.26 -6.87 6.94
N GLU A 132 -7.01 -7.79 6.33
CA GLU A 132 -8.42 -8.03 6.67
C GLU A 132 -9.29 -6.75 6.67
N SER A 133 -8.99 -5.80 5.77
CA SER A 133 -9.58 -4.46 5.75
C SER A 133 -10.17 -4.17 4.37
N PRO A 134 -11.33 -4.77 4.03
CA PRO A 134 -11.89 -4.69 2.69
C PRO A 134 -12.24 -3.25 2.30
N ARG A 135 -12.21 -2.95 1.01
CA ARG A 135 -12.51 -1.63 0.43
C ARG A 135 -11.58 -0.50 0.90
N THR A 136 -10.44 -0.83 1.49
CA THR A 136 -9.40 0.16 1.83
C THR A 136 -8.86 0.82 0.55
N GLN A 137 -8.63 2.12 0.60
CA GLN A 137 -8.09 2.91 -0.48
C GLN A 137 -6.77 3.55 -0.06
N ILE A 138 -5.74 3.40 -0.88
CA ILE A 138 -4.48 4.13 -0.73
C ILE A 138 -4.24 4.84 -2.05
N ARG A 139 -4.20 6.18 -2.02
CA ARG A 139 -4.11 6.96 -3.25
C ARG A 139 -3.22 8.17 -3.15
N SER A 140 -2.63 8.56 -4.28
CA SER A 140 -1.77 9.76 -4.39
C SER A 140 -0.72 9.83 -3.28
N THR A 141 -0.24 8.67 -2.83
CA THR A 141 0.70 8.52 -1.73
C THR A 141 2.10 8.37 -2.29
N ARG A 142 3.11 8.89 -1.57
CA ARG A 142 4.52 8.78 -1.95
C ARG A 142 5.26 7.95 -0.91
N ILE A 143 5.89 6.85 -1.28
CA ILE A 143 6.60 5.93 -0.38
C ILE A 143 8.04 5.83 -0.81
N GLN A 144 8.97 6.04 0.12
CA GLN A 144 10.41 6.06 -0.13
C GLN A 144 11.16 5.21 0.88
N ASN A 145 12.12 4.44 0.37
CA ASN A 145 13.14 3.75 1.16
C ASN A 145 12.61 2.67 2.11
N PHE A 146 11.55 1.95 1.74
CA PHE A 146 11.09 0.78 2.50
C PHE A 146 11.44 -0.51 1.77
N GLN A 147 11.74 -1.59 2.52
CA GLN A 147 11.90 -2.95 2.00
C GLN A 147 10.61 -3.44 1.34
N PHE A 148 9.46 -3.09 1.92
CA PHE A 148 8.13 -3.32 1.39
C PHE A 148 7.37 -2.00 1.31
N GLY A 149 6.95 -1.59 0.12
CA GLY A 149 6.19 -0.34 -0.03
C GLY A 149 4.77 -0.47 0.53
N ILE A 150 3.89 -1.14 -0.22
CA ILE A 150 2.51 -1.43 0.19
C ILE A 150 2.30 -2.94 0.20
N VAL A 151 1.84 -3.48 1.32
CA VAL A 151 1.43 -4.88 1.43
C VAL A 151 -0.06 -4.92 1.75
N ALA A 152 -0.87 -5.58 0.92
CA ALA A 152 -2.30 -5.72 1.11
C ALA A 152 -2.72 -7.19 0.96
N VAL A 153 -3.30 -7.74 2.01
CA VAL A 153 -3.60 -9.17 2.13
C VAL A 153 -4.98 -9.39 2.73
N GLY A 154 -5.74 -10.34 2.18
CA GLY A 154 -7.03 -10.74 2.74
C GLY A 154 -8.05 -9.59 2.81
N SER A 155 -7.87 -8.56 1.98
CA SER A 155 -8.66 -7.34 1.99
C SER A 155 -9.38 -7.20 0.65
N ASP A 156 -10.61 -7.71 0.57
CA ASP A 156 -11.36 -7.71 -0.70
C ASP A 156 -11.64 -6.27 -1.18
N GLN A 157 -11.64 -6.05 -2.50
CA GLN A 157 -11.97 -4.78 -3.15
C GLN A 157 -11.07 -3.60 -2.77
N ILE A 158 -9.78 -3.83 -2.47
CA ILE A 158 -8.84 -2.73 -2.24
C ILE A 158 -8.62 -1.89 -3.52
N ARG A 159 -8.31 -0.62 -3.32
CA ARG A 159 -7.98 0.32 -4.41
C ARG A 159 -6.66 1.01 -4.13
N LEU A 160 -5.67 0.77 -4.99
CA LEU A 160 -4.36 1.39 -4.88
C LEU A 160 -4.14 2.24 -6.14
N PHE A 161 -4.29 3.56 -6.02
CA PHE A 161 -4.34 4.47 -7.17
C PHE A 161 -3.28 5.56 -7.12
N ASP A 162 -2.57 5.75 -8.23
CA ASP A 162 -1.63 6.88 -8.43
C ASP A 162 -0.58 7.03 -7.32
N ASN A 163 -0.19 5.89 -6.73
CA ASN A 163 0.85 5.89 -5.71
C ASN A 163 2.23 5.86 -6.36
N GLN A 164 3.18 6.56 -5.76
CA GLN A 164 4.58 6.56 -6.13
C GLN A 164 5.37 5.79 -5.07
N VAL A 165 5.93 4.65 -5.42
CA VAL A 165 6.61 3.74 -4.49
C VAL A 165 8.03 3.49 -4.97
N TRP A 166 9.01 4.00 -4.25
CA TRP A 166 10.42 3.82 -4.59
C TRP A 166 11.18 3.15 -3.46
N GLY A 167 11.80 2.02 -3.80
CA GLY A 167 12.72 1.32 -2.93
C GLY A 167 14.06 2.04 -2.88
N PHE A 168 14.99 1.40 -2.19
CA PHE A 168 16.39 1.81 -2.18
C PHE A 168 17.17 1.02 -3.25
N PRO A 169 18.25 1.59 -3.82
CA PRO A 169 19.10 0.87 -4.76
C PRO A 169 19.61 -0.42 -4.15
N LEU A 170 19.34 -1.56 -4.80
CA LEU A 170 19.88 -2.84 -4.38
C LEU A 170 21.35 -2.91 -4.78
N GLY A 171 22.23 -3.02 -3.79
CA GLY A 171 23.64 -3.32 -4.04
C GLY A 171 23.81 -4.73 -4.65
N PRO A 172 24.93 -5.01 -5.34
CA PRO A 172 25.19 -6.30 -6.01
C PRO A 172 25.31 -7.51 -5.05
N GLN A 173 25.33 -7.29 -3.73
CA GLN A 173 25.49 -8.33 -2.71
C GLN A 173 24.32 -8.38 -1.71
N GLU A 174 23.22 -7.67 -1.96
CA GLU A 174 22.12 -7.65 -1.00
C GLU A 174 21.08 -8.73 -1.31
N ASP A 175 21.10 -9.80 -0.51
CA ASP A 175 20.06 -10.85 -0.46
C ASP A 175 18.79 -10.38 0.27
N LEU A 176 18.55 -9.07 0.32
CA LEU A 176 17.33 -8.49 0.88
C LEU A 176 16.20 -8.63 -0.14
N LEU A 177 15.20 -9.44 0.20
CA LEU A 177 13.95 -9.47 -0.55
C LEU A 177 13.23 -8.13 -0.37
N THR A 178 13.01 -7.43 -1.48
CA THR A 178 12.30 -6.15 -1.49
C THR A 178 11.14 -6.18 -2.48
N PHE A 179 9.98 -5.66 -2.08
CA PHE A 179 8.79 -5.58 -2.92
C PHE A 179 8.20 -4.18 -2.91
N GLY A 180 7.84 -3.67 -4.09
CA GLY A 180 7.15 -2.39 -4.17
C GLY A 180 5.72 -2.50 -3.64
N MET A 181 4.93 -3.35 -4.29
CA MET A 181 3.54 -3.61 -3.91
C MET A 181 3.28 -5.10 -3.89
N VAL A 182 2.75 -5.63 -2.78
CA VAL A 182 2.31 -7.01 -2.65
C VAL A 182 0.81 -7.01 -2.42
N VAL A 183 0.04 -7.51 -3.37
CA VAL A 183 -1.42 -7.41 -3.38
C VAL A 183 -2.02 -8.80 -3.55
N SER A 184 -2.40 -9.43 -2.45
CA SER A 184 -3.08 -10.74 -2.43
C SER A 184 -4.49 -10.57 -1.89
N CYS A 185 -5.34 -9.97 -2.72
CA CYS A 185 -6.68 -9.52 -2.38
C CYS A 185 -7.64 -9.81 -3.53
N ARG A 186 -8.89 -10.18 -3.23
CA ARG A 186 -9.90 -10.43 -4.26
C ARG A 186 -10.45 -9.11 -4.81
N TRP A 187 -10.64 -9.03 -6.12
CA TRP A 187 -11.18 -7.83 -6.77
C TRP A 187 -10.36 -6.57 -6.49
N ALA A 188 -9.05 -6.71 -6.28
CA ALA A 188 -8.16 -5.56 -6.10
C ALA A 188 -8.05 -4.75 -7.39
N GLN A 189 -8.00 -3.43 -7.27
CA GLN A 189 -7.82 -2.50 -8.38
C GLN A 189 -6.52 -1.71 -8.19
N LEU A 190 -5.61 -1.83 -9.14
CA LEU A 190 -4.32 -1.13 -9.18
C LEU A 190 -4.30 -0.24 -10.43
N LYS A 191 -4.29 1.08 -10.25
CA LYS A 191 -4.31 2.03 -11.36
C LYS A 191 -3.26 3.11 -11.21
N GLY A 192 -2.51 3.41 -12.28
CA GLY A 192 -1.65 4.60 -12.32
C GLY A 192 -0.47 4.60 -11.35
N ASN A 193 -0.18 3.46 -10.68
CA ASN A 193 0.92 3.42 -9.71
C ASN A 193 2.27 3.44 -10.42
N GLN A 194 3.25 4.10 -9.82
CA GLN A 194 4.64 4.15 -10.27
C GLN A 194 5.51 3.45 -9.24
N VAL A 195 6.20 2.38 -9.63
CA VAL A 195 7.01 1.55 -8.73
C VAL A 195 8.43 1.42 -9.26
N SER A 196 9.46 1.64 -8.42
CA SER A 196 10.85 1.41 -8.83
C SER A 196 11.80 0.98 -7.73
N GLY A 197 12.91 0.34 -8.11
CA GLY A 197 14.02 0.08 -7.19
C GLY A 197 13.76 -1.10 -6.23
N PHE A 198 13.06 -2.14 -6.70
CA PHE A 198 12.73 -3.34 -5.91
C PHE A 198 13.22 -4.62 -6.59
N GLN A 199 13.33 -5.72 -5.84
CA GLN A 199 13.54 -7.03 -6.46
C GLN A 199 12.31 -7.46 -7.26
N ALA A 200 11.11 -7.14 -6.76
CA ALA A 200 9.87 -7.25 -7.53
C ALA A 200 9.01 -6.01 -7.34
N GLY A 201 8.56 -5.43 -8.44
CA GLY A 201 7.76 -4.20 -8.44
C GLY A 201 6.37 -4.44 -7.90
N ILE A 202 5.51 -5.11 -8.67
CA ILE A 202 4.12 -5.38 -8.30
C ILE A 202 3.87 -6.89 -8.31
N VAL A 203 3.51 -7.43 -7.15
CA VAL A 203 3.10 -8.84 -6.99
C VAL A 203 1.59 -8.88 -6.80
N CYS A 204 0.90 -9.56 -7.71
CA CYS A 204 -0.55 -9.76 -7.64
C CYS A 204 -0.85 -11.23 -7.34
N GLY A 205 -1.63 -11.48 -6.30
CA GLY A 205 -2.13 -12.78 -5.88
C GLY A 205 -3.66 -12.80 -5.77
N ASP A 206 -4.22 -13.91 -5.30
CA ASP A 206 -5.67 -14.11 -5.21
C ASP A 206 -6.40 -13.93 -6.57
N ARG A 207 -7.70 -13.65 -6.58
CA ARG A 207 -8.52 -13.71 -7.81
C ARG A 207 -9.21 -12.42 -8.20
N ARG A 208 -9.43 -12.27 -9.52
CA ARG A 208 -10.28 -11.25 -10.15
C ARG A 208 -9.81 -9.81 -9.94
N GLY A 209 -8.50 -9.59 -9.76
CA GLY A 209 -7.94 -8.25 -9.70
C GLY A 209 -7.77 -7.59 -11.07
N LEU A 210 -7.53 -6.29 -11.07
CA LEU A 210 -7.24 -5.47 -12.24
C LEU A 210 -5.98 -4.65 -11.97
N ALA A 211 -4.99 -4.75 -12.86
CA ALA A 211 -3.83 -3.88 -12.90
C ALA A 211 -3.82 -3.14 -14.24
N TYR A 212 -3.98 -1.81 -14.18
CA TYR A 212 -4.14 -0.95 -15.35
C TYR A 212 -3.26 0.31 -15.26
N LEU A 213 -2.58 0.68 -16.34
CA LEU A 213 -1.75 1.91 -16.41
C LEU A 213 -0.70 2.04 -15.30
N ASN A 214 -0.23 0.93 -14.73
CA ASN A 214 0.87 0.96 -13.76
C ASN A 214 2.20 0.98 -14.50
N THR A 215 3.17 1.70 -13.95
CA THR A 215 4.54 1.80 -14.45
C THR A 215 5.49 1.21 -13.44
N VAL A 216 6.25 0.18 -13.84
CA VAL A 216 7.29 -0.44 -13.02
C VAL A 216 8.62 -0.27 -13.73
N VAL A 217 9.57 0.41 -13.09
CA VAL A 217 10.89 0.68 -13.69
C VAL A 217 12.03 0.31 -12.75
N ASN A 218 13.16 -0.15 -13.28
CA ASN A 218 14.35 -0.45 -12.48
C ASN A 218 14.07 -1.42 -11.30
N CYS A 219 13.14 -2.35 -11.50
CA CYS A 219 12.92 -3.47 -10.59
C CYS A 219 13.51 -4.72 -11.23
N ARG A 220 14.11 -5.64 -10.46
CA ARG A 220 14.62 -6.90 -11.04
C ARG A 220 13.50 -7.67 -11.75
N THR A 221 12.31 -7.68 -11.16
CA THR A 221 11.08 -8.19 -11.76
C THR A 221 10.02 -7.10 -11.82
N GLY A 222 9.38 -6.92 -12.98
CA GLY A 222 8.30 -5.95 -13.17
C GLY A 222 7.02 -6.35 -12.42
N PHE A 223 6.24 -7.24 -13.03
CA PHE A 223 5.04 -7.82 -12.45
C PHE A 223 5.24 -9.30 -12.11
N LEU A 224 4.60 -9.78 -11.05
CA LEU A 224 4.54 -11.19 -10.67
C LEU A 224 3.11 -11.60 -10.37
N LEU A 225 2.59 -12.58 -11.10
CA LEU A 225 1.27 -13.16 -10.89
C LEU A 225 1.39 -14.48 -10.12
N LEU A 226 1.45 -14.40 -8.79
CA LEU A 226 1.61 -15.54 -7.90
C LEU A 226 0.98 -15.27 -6.54
N SER A 227 0.75 -16.32 -5.74
CA SER A 227 0.43 -16.15 -4.33
C SER A 227 1.73 -15.87 -3.58
N PRO A 228 1.92 -14.67 -2.99
CA PRO A 228 3.13 -14.39 -2.23
C PRO A 228 3.12 -15.30 -0.99
N LYS A 229 4.23 -15.98 -0.72
CA LYS A 229 4.38 -16.90 0.41
C LYS A 229 5.62 -16.55 1.21
N GLY A 230 5.60 -16.87 2.51
CA GLY A 230 6.78 -16.81 3.37
C GLY A 230 6.96 -15.50 4.14
N LEU A 231 6.20 -14.44 3.84
CA LEU A 231 6.19 -13.23 4.67
C LEU A 231 5.40 -13.48 5.95
N ARG A 232 5.99 -13.24 7.12
CA ARG A 232 5.30 -13.34 8.41
C ARG A 232 4.66 -11.99 8.74
N LEU A 233 3.37 -11.98 9.08
CA LEU A 233 2.63 -10.80 9.47
C LEU A 233 2.96 -10.40 10.93
N PRO A 234 2.62 -9.19 11.40
CA PRO A 234 2.90 -8.75 12.77
C PRO A 234 2.30 -9.66 13.86
N ASN A 235 1.23 -10.38 13.54
CA ASN A 235 0.58 -11.38 14.42
C ASN A 235 1.21 -12.78 14.32
N ASN A 236 2.38 -12.92 13.68
CA ASN A 236 3.09 -14.17 13.40
C ASN A 236 2.40 -15.18 12.47
N THR A 237 1.28 -14.83 11.83
CA THR A 237 0.72 -15.68 10.77
C THR A 237 1.48 -15.48 9.46
N PHE A 238 1.48 -16.48 8.59
CA PHE A 238 2.13 -16.36 7.28
C PHE A 238 1.17 -15.77 6.24
N LEU A 239 1.67 -14.77 5.50
CA LEU A 239 1.05 -14.20 4.33
C LEU A 239 0.83 -15.27 3.26
N GLY A 240 -0.36 -15.26 2.66
CA GLY A 240 -0.71 -16.12 1.53
C GLY A 240 -0.89 -17.61 1.87
N TYR A 241 -0.77 -18.01 3.15
CA TYR A 241 -1.05 -19.39 3.53
C TYR A 241 -2.55 -19.69 3.35
N GLY A 242 -2.88 -20.49 2.34
CA GLY A 242 -4.26 -20.78 1.94
C GLY A 242 -4.86 -19.81 0.91
N SER A 243 -4.17 -18.72 0.54
CA SER A 243 -4.64 -17.84 -0.54
C SER A 243 -4.40 -18.50 -1.92
N PRO A 244 -5.39 -18.51 -2.81
CA PRO A 244 -5.23 -19.09 -4.14
C PRO A 244 -4.15 -18.34 -4.93
N PRO A 245 -3.51 -19.00 -5.91
CA PRO A 245 -2.63 -18.30 -6.85
C PRO A 245 -3.41 -17.21 -7.61
N ALA A 246 -2.67 -16.27 -8.20
CA ALA A 246 -3.22 -15.27 -9.09
C ALA A 246 -4.11 -15.92 -10.16
N ASN A 247 -5.41 -15.61 -10.14
CA ASN A 247 -6.36 -16.19 -11.09
C ASN A 247 -7.38 -15.15 -11.57
N GLN A 248 -7.69 -15.14 -12.87
CA GLN A 248 -8.63 -14.19 -13.47
C GLN A 248 -8.23 -12.72 -13.29
N TRP A 249 -6.94 -12.44 -13.09
CA TRP A 249 -6.43 -11.07 -13.12
C TRP A 249 -6.48 -10.52 -14.54
N ILE A 250 -6.89 -9.27 -14.67
CA ILE A 250 -6.75 -8.49 -15.91
C ILE A 250 -5.54 -7.59 -15.71
N VAL A 251 -4.48 -7.84 -16.46
CA VAL A 251 -3.27 -7.01 -16.48
C VAL A 251 -3.17 -6.43 -17.87
N THR A 252 -3.36 -5.12 -18.01
CA THR A 252 -3.39 -4.47 -19.32
C THR A 252 -2.87 -3.04 -19.25
N SER A 253 -2.29 -2.56 -20.36
CA SER A 253 -1.77 -1.19 -20.48
C SER A 253 -0.77 -0.80 -19.39
N ASN A 254 -0.06 -1.77 -18.82
CA ASN A 254 1.02 -1.52 -17.87
C ASN A 254 2.36 -1.40 -18.62
N THR A 255 3.30 -0.67 -18.02
CA THR A 255 4.66 -0.54 -18.51
C THR A 255 5.62 -1.19 -17.51
N ALA A 256 6.52 -2.06 -18.00
CA ALA A 256 7.60 -2.64 -17.21
C ALA A 256 8.93 -2.48 -17.97
N ALA A 257 9.91 -1.80 -17.39
CA ALA A 257 11.19 -1.51 -18.05
C ALA A 257 12.38 -1.49 -17.07
N GLY A 258 13.60 -1.65 -17.60
CA GLY A 258 14.83 -1.58 -16.81
C GLY A 258 15.05 -2.75 -15.85
N GLY A 259 14.21 -3.79 -15.91
CA GLY A 259 14.35 -5.03 -15.14
C GLY A 259 14.99 -6.18 -15.89
N LEU A 260 15.47 -7.18 -15.15
CA LEU A 260 15.93 -8.46 -15.68
C LEU A 260 14.77 -9.28 -16.26
N TRP A 261 13.61 -9.23 -15.59
CA TRP A 261 12.41 -9.96 -15.98
C TRP A 261 11.19 -9.02 -16.00
N ASN A 262 10.77 -8.63 -17.20
CA ASN A 262 9.63 -7.72 -17.39
C ASN A 262 8.43 -8.53 -17.89
N TYR A 263 7.74 -9.22 -16.99
CA TYR A 263 6.46 -9.85 -17.30
C TYR A 263 5.36 -8.77 -17.37
N LEU A 264 4.51 -8.85 -18.38
CA LEU A 264 3.31 -8.02 -18.58
C LEU A 264 2.09 -8.92 -18.73
#